data_AF-A0A963JI38-F1
#
_entry.id   AF-A0A963JI38-F1
#
_cell.length_a   1.000
_cell.length_b   1.000
_cell.length_c   1.000
_cell.angle_alpha   90.00
_cell.angle_beta   90.00
_cell.angle_gamma   90.00
#
_symmetry.space_group_name_H-M   'P 1'
#
loop_
_entity.id
_entity.type
_entity.pdbx_description
1 polymer ?
#
loop_
_entity_poly.entity_id
_entity_poly.type
_entity_poly.pdbx_seq_one_letter_code
_entity_poly.pdbx_strand_id
1 'polypeptide(L)'
;AREVQAALAEAGLPPQAVQLVETTDRAAVGRLIAMPEYCDVIIPRGGKGLIERIAAEARVPVIKHLDGNCHVYVDAEVDLEMALRVTDNAKTQKFSPCNAAESLLVHAAQAQAFLPRIGAIFAAKGVEMRGCPRSLAILAGLPGVVTATEADWGEEYLAP
;
A
#
# COMPACT_ATOMS: atom_id res chain seq x y z
N ALA A 1 -22.14 -15.25 6.76
CA ALA A 1 -23.50 -14.86 6.33
C ALA A 1 -24.56 -15.27 7.34
N ARG A 2 -24.65 -16.56 7.73
CA ARG A 2 -25.69 -17.06 8.67
C ARG A 2 -25.84 -16.25 9.95
N GLU A 3 -24.76 -16.00 10.69
CA GLU A 3 -24.80 -15.18 11.92
C GLU A 3 -25.30 -13.75 11.68
N VAL A 4 -24.83 -13.12 10.60
CA VAL A 4 -25.25 -11.76 10.23
C VAL A 4 -26.74 -11.73 9.87
N GLN A 5 -27.22 -12.73 9.14
CA GLN A 5 -28.63 -12.86 8.77
C GLN A 5 -29.54 -13.12 9.98
N ALA A 6 -29.08 -13.93 10.95
CA ALA A 6 -29.80 -14.14 12.20
C ALA A 6 -29.92 -12.84 13.00
N ALA A 7 -28.84 -12.07 13.11
CA ALA A 7 -28.85 -10.77 13.77
C ALA A 7 -29.78 -9.75 13.08
N LEU A 8 -29.84 -9.75 11.74
CA LEU A 8 -30.80 -8.94 10.98
C LEU A 8 -32.24 -9.32 11.32
N ALA A 9 -32.55 -10.62 11.38
CA ALA A 9 -33.89 -11.10 11.71
C ALA A 9 -34.30 -10.72 13.16
N GLU A 10 -33.38 -10.86 14.12
CA GLU A 10 -33.60 -10.44 15.51
C GLU A 10 -33.88 -8.93 15.62
N ALA A 11 -33.20 -8.13 14.80
CA ALA A 11 -33.41 -6.69 14.69
C ALA A 11 -34.65 -6.28 13.86
N GLY A 12 -35.44 -7.23 13.35
CA GLY A 12 -36.61 -6.97 12.51
C GLY A 12 -36.29 -6.48 11.08
N LEU A 13 -35.06 -6.70 10.61
CA LEU A 13 -34.60 -6.35 9.26
C LEU A 13 -34.66 -7.56 8.32
N PRO A 14 -34.80 -7.34 6.99
CA PRO A 14 -34.81 -8.44 6.02
C PRO A 14 -33.47 -9.20 6.03
N PRO A 15 -33.45 -10.53 6.22
CA PRO A 15 -32.22 -11.32 6.16
C PRO A 15 -31.50 -11.19 4.81
N GLN A 16 -32.23 -10.93 3.73
CA GLN A 16 -31.70 -10.74 2.38
C GLN A 16 -30.99 -9.39 2.17
N ALA A 17 -30.99 -8.50 3.17
CA ALA A 17 -30.20 -7.26 3.13
C ALA A 17 -28.68 -7.55 3.08
N VAL A 18 -28.25 -8.73 3.56
CA VAL A 18 -26.88 -9.21 3.40
C VAL A 18 -26.91 -10.59 2.74
N GLN A 19 -26.33 -10.68 1.55
CA GLN A 19 -26.28 -11.91 0.76
C GLN A 19 -24.83 -12.34 0.54
N LEU A 20 -24.59 -13.65 0.56
CA LEU A 20 -23.33 -14.25 0.15
C LEU A 20 -23.53 -14.91 -1.21
N VAL A 21 -22.62 -14.63 -2.15
CA VAL A 21 -22.56 -15.35 -3.41
C VAL A 21 -21.96 -16.73 -3.15
N GLU A 22 -22.81 -17.77 -3.09
CA GLU A 22 -22.42 -19.15 -2.72
C GLU A 22 -21.75 -19.92 -3.89
N THR A 23 -20.81 -19.28 -4.58
CA THR A 23 -19.98 -19.93 -5.60
C THR A 23 -18.58 -19.34 -5.61
N THR A 24 -17.60 -20.18 -5.91
CA THR A 24 -16.20 -19.77 -6.12
C THR A 24 -15.87 -19.51 -7.59
N ASP A 25 -16.84 -19.65 -8.49
CA ASP A 25 -16.66 -19.41 -9.93
C ASP A 25 -16.40 -17.92 -10.21
N ARG A 26 -15.26 -17.62 -10.85
CA ARG A 26 -14.85 -16.26 -11.21
C ARG A 26 -15.79 -15.59 -12.22
N ALA A 27 -16.58 -16.36 -12.98
CA ALA A 27 -17.60 -15.83 -13.87
C ALA A 27 -18.68 -15.05 -13.11
N ALA A 28 -18.94 -15.39 -11.84
CA ALA A 28 -19.89 -14.67 -10.99
C ALA A 28 -19.44 -13.21 -10.76
N VAL A 29 -18.14 -12.97 -10.61
CA VAL A 29 -17.58 -11.61 -10.48
C VAL A 29 -17.89 -10.78 -11.73
N GLY A 30 -17.68 -11.36 -12.93
CA GLY A 30 -17.94 -10.68 -14.19
C GLY A 30 -19.41 -10.29 -14.37
N ARG A 31 -20.34 -11.14 -13.92
CA ARG A 31 -21.77 -10.82 -13.90
C ARG A 31 -22.07 -9.69 -12.92
N LEU A 32 -21.58 -9.78 -11.68
CA LEU A 32 -21.88 -8.82 -10.62
C LEU A 32 -21.43 -7.39 -10.98
N ILE A 33 -20.23 -7.24 -11.53
CA ILE A 33 -19.70 -5.92 -11.91
C ILE A 33 -20.38 -5.33 -13.16
N ALA A 34 -21.23 -6.10 -13.84
CA ALA A 34 -21.94 -5.72 -15.06
C ALA A 34 -23.46 -5.52 -14.86
N MET A 35 -23.94 -5.47 -13.61
CA MET A 35 -25.36 -5.34 -13.24
C MET A 35 -25.69 -3.99 -12.58
N PRO A 36 -25.58 -2.85 -13.29
CA PRO A 36 -25.89 -1.53 -12.73
C PRO A 36 -27.36 -1.35 -12.32
N GLU A 37 -28.26 -2.21 -12.79
CA GLU A 37 -29.67 -2.21 -12.40
C GLU A 37 -29.92 -2.79 -10.99
N TYR A 38 -28.95 -3.55 -10.44
CA TYR A 38 -29.05 -4.18 -9.11
C TYR A 38 -27.92 -3.79 -8.16
N CYS A 39 -26.82 -3.22 -8.66
CA CYS A 39 -25.66 -2.84 -7.88
C CYS A 39 -25.28 -1.39 -8.18
N ASP A 40 -25.36 -0.54 -7.16
CA ASP A 40 -24.98 0.88 -7.29
C ASP A 40 -23.46 1.09 -7.23
N VAL A 41 -22.75 0.22 -6.51
CA VAL A 41 -21.31 0.34 -6.29
C VAL A 41 -20.65 -1.01 -6.01
N ILE A 42 -19.40 -1.18 -6.48
CA ILE A 42 -18.53 -2.30 -6.15
C ILE A 42 -17.29 -1.80 -5.40
N ILE A 43 -16.95 -2.48 -4.30
CA ILE A 43 -15.75 -2.22 -3.50
C ILE A 43 -14.86 -3.46 -3.56
N PRO A 44 -13.94 -3.57 -4.54
CA PRO A 44 -13.06 -4.71 -4.64
C PRO A 44 -11.98 -4.64 -3.56
N ARG A 45 -11.70 -5.79 -2.94
CA ARG A 45 -10.59 -5.97 -2.00
C ARG A 45 -9.80 -7.20 -2.42
N GLY A 46 -8.51 -7.03 -2.69
CA GLY A 46 -7.63 -8.10 -3.15
C GLY A 46 -6.38 -7.57 -3.82
N GLY A 47 -5.63 -8.43 -4.49
CA GLY A 47 -4.40 -8.04 -5.18
C GLY A 47 -4.65 -7.23 -6.45
N LYS A 48 -3.59 -6.57 -6.93
CA LYS A 48 -3.56 -5.69 -8.11
C LYS A 48 -4.32 -6.25 -9.32
N GLY A 49 -4.03 -7.50 -9.72
CA GLY A 49 -4.69 -8.10 -10.88
C GLY A 49 -6.22 -8.28 -10.75
N LEU A 50 -6.76 -8.45 -9.53
CA LEU A 50 -8.22 -8.46 -9.34
C LEU A 50 -8.79 -7.06 -9.52
N ILE A 51 -8.14 -6.05 -8.95
CA ILE A 51 -8.56 -4.66 -9.00
C ILE A 51 -8.48 -4.13 -10.44
N GLU A 52 -7.41 -4.42 -11.17
CA GLU A 52 -7.24 -4.08 -12.58
C GLU A 52 -8.32 -4.71 -13.46
N ARG A 53 -8.58 -6.01 -13.28
CA ARG A 53 -9.64 -6.71 -14.00
C ARG A 53 -11.00 -6.06 -13.77
N ILE A 54 -11.37 -5.83 -12.50
CA ILE A 54 -12.65 -5.21 -12.15
C ILE A 54 -12.72 -3.79 -12.73
N ALA A 55 -11.64 -3.03 -12.66
CA ALA A 55 -11.59 -1.68 -13.22
C ALA A 55 -11.79 -1.64 -14.74
N ALA A 56 -11.29 -2.65 -15.45
CA ALA A 56 -11.38 -2.73 -16.90
C ALA A 56 -12.76 -3.24 -17.38
N GLU A 57 -13.38 -4.16 -16.64
CA GLU A 57 -14.60 -4.86 -17.05
C GLU A 57 -15.90 -4.28 -16.45
N ALA A 58 -15.82 -3.53 -15.34
CA ALA A 58 -17.00 -3.09 -14.60
C ALA A 58 -17.83 -2.05 -15.37
N ARG A 59 -19.15 -2.24 -15.31
CA ARG A 59 -20.16 -1.24 -15.71
C ARG A 59 -20.77 -0.54 -14.49
N VAL A 60 -20.74 -1.21 -13.34
CA VAL A 60 -21.11 -0.63 -12.04
C VAL A 60 -19.99 0.31 -11.56
N PRO A 61 -20.28 1.48 -10.98
CA PRO A 61 -19.28 2.34 -10.35
C PRO A 61 -18.39 1.59 -9.34
N VAL A 62 -17.08 1.86 -9.37
CA VAL A 62 -16.09 1.15 -8.52
C VAL A 62 -15.36 2.12 -7.60
N ILE A 63 -15.36 1.85 -6.29
CA ILE A 63 -14.51 2.54 -5.31
C ILE A 63 -13.29 1.66 -5.04
N LYS A 64 -12.11 2.10 -5.49
CA LYS A 64 -10.87 1.33 -5.39
C LYS A 64 -9.64 2.23 -5.19
N HIS A 65 -8.59 1.66 -4.63
CA HIS A 65 -7.21 2.15 -4.79
C HIS A 65 -6.48 1.21 -5.75
N LEU A 66 -5.57 1.71 -6.56
CA LEU A 66 -4.84 0.92 -7.56
C LEU A 66 -3.51 0.41 -6.99
N ASP A 67 -2.59 1.32 -6.70
CA ASP A 67 -1.25 1.03 -6.16
C ASP A 67 -0.97 1.92 -4.95
N GLY A 68 -0.07 1.44 -4.08
CA GLY A 68 0.32 2.03 -2.80
C GLY A 68 1.73 2.62 -2.77
N ASN A 69 2.23 3.20 -3.85
CA ASN A 69 3.57 3.82 -3.90
C ASN A 69 3.63 5.13 -3.06
N CYS A 70 3.75 4.95 -1.75
CA CYS A 70 3.71 6.03 -0.77
C CYS A 70 5.11 6.64 -0.54
N HIS A 71 5.16 7.96 -0.39
CA HIS A 71 6.41 8.71 -0.26
C HIS A 71 6.50 9.39 1.11
N VAL A 72 7.68 9.37 1.72
CA VAL A 72 8.03 10.23 2.85
C VAL A 72 9.03 11.28 2.38
N TYR A 73 8.73 12.55 2.62
CA TYR A 73 9.65 13.66 2.36
C TYR A 73 10.16 14.25 3.68
N VAL A 74 11.48 14.30 3.82
CA VAL A 74 12.18 14.88 4.97
C VAL A 74 12.72 16.24 4.55
N ASP A 75 12.10 17.29 5.07
CA ASP A 75 12.41 18.68 4.73
C ASP A 75 13.72 19.19 5.40
N ALA A 76 14.20 20.35 4.95
CA ALA A 76 15.34 21.05 5.54
C ALA A 76 15.07 21.47 7.00
N GLU A 77 13.84 21.88 7.32
CA GLU A 77 13.46 22.41 8.62
C GLU A 77 12.61 21.39 9.40
N VAL A 78 13.22 20.23 9.69
CA VAL A 78 12.54 19.12 10.38
C VAL A 78 13.13 18.86 11.76
N ASP A 79 12.28 18.47 12.71
CA ASP A 79 12.75 17.78 13.91
C ASP A 79 13.31 16.41 13.51
N LEU A 80 14.61 16.24 13.69
CA LEU A 80 15.33 15.05 13.23
C LEU A 80 14.88 13.77 13.93
N GLU A 81 14.57 13.82 15.22
CA GLU A 81 14.12 12.64 15.97
C GLU A 81 12.70 12.24 15.57
N MET A 82 11.84 13.22 15.33
CA MET A 82 10.51 12.98 14.80
C MET A 82 10.58 12.35 13.39
N ALA A 83 11.42 12.92 12.50
CA ALA A 83 11.59 12.40 11.15
C ALA A 83 12.01 10.92 11.17
N LEU A 84 12.98 10.56 12.00
CA LEU A 84 13.45 9.18 12.13
C LEU A 84 12.33 8.24 12.58
N ARG A 85 11.56 8.63 13.60
CA ARG A 85 10.45 7.82 14.11
C ARG A 85 9.34 7.62 13.07
N VAL A 86 8.99 8.69 12.35
CA VAL A 86 7.94 8.66 11.32
C VAL A 86 8.38 7.81 10.12
N THR A 87 9.58 8.06 9.59
CA THR A 87 10.11 7.30 8.45
C THR A 87 10.29 5.82 8.78
N ASP A 88 10.80 5.51 9.97
CA ASP A 88 10.94 4.13 10.41
C ASP A 88 9.59 3.41 10.50
N ASN A 89 8.61 4.06 11.14
CA ASN A 89 7.27 3.51 11.28
C ASN A 89 6.61 3.31 9.91
N ALA A 90 6.73 4.28 9.01
CA ALA A 90 6.11 4.26 7.70
C ALA A 90 6.59 3.09 6.83
N LYS A 91 7.88 2.69 6.91
CA LYS A 91 8.38 1.53 6.15
C LYS A 91 8.24 0.22 6.91
N THR A 92 8.59 0.20 8.20
CA THR A 92 8.93 -1.07 8.88
C THR A 92 7.90 -1.56 9.88
N GLN A 93 6.82 -0.81 10.14
CA GLN A 93 5.72 -1.30 10.98
C GLN A 93 5.11 -2.57 10.37
N LYS A 94 4.89 -2.55 9.05
CA LYS A 94 4.39 -3.68 8.27
C LYS A 94 4.66 -3.40 6.79
N PHE A 95 5.31 -4.33 6.08
CA PHE A 95 5.65 -4.14 4.67
C PHE A 95 4.50 -4.41 3.69
N SER A 96 3.53 -5.26 4.08
CA SER A 96 2.46 -5.72 3.18
C SER A 96 1.28 -4.77 2.87
N PRO A 97 0.91 -3.77 3.70
CA PRO A 97 -0.18 -2.87 3.36
C PRO A 97 0.28 -1.82 2.34
N CYS A 98 -0.63 -1.40 1.47
CA CYS A 98 -0.40 -0.40 0.41
C CYS A 98 -0.18 1.03 0.92
N ASN A 99 0.04 1.23 2.21
CA ASN A 99 0.37 2.51 2.82
C ASN A 99 1.78 2.53 3.42
N ALA A 100 2.52 1.42 3.30
CA ALA A 100 3.93 1.40 3.64
C ALA A 100 4.69 2.38 2.73
N ALA A 101 5.62 3.14 3.28
CA ALA A 101 6.45 4.03 2.49
C ALA A 101 7.36 3.20 1.57
N GLU A 102 7.33 3.48 0.27
CA GLU A 102 8.18 2.82 -0.72
C GLU A 102 9.31 3.74 -1.19
N SER A 103 9.09 5.06 -1.12
CA SER A 103 10.08 6.07 -1.49
C SER A 103 10.36 7.05 -0.35
N LEU A 104 11.65 7.42 -0.22
CA LEU A 104 12.14 8.38 0.77
C LEU A 104 12.90 9.51 0.06
N LEU A 105 12.33 10.71 0.12
CA LEU A 105 12.93 11.93 -0.38
C LEU A 105 13.52 12.70 0.79
N VAL A 106 14.78 13.14 0.66
CA VAL A 106 15.47 13.87 1.73
C VAL A 106 16.05 15.14 1.17
N HIS A 107 15.72 16.27 1.81
CA HIS A 107 16.26 17.55 1.44
C HIS A 107 17.80 17.56 1.59
N ALA A 108 18.48 18.19 0.64
CA ALA A 108 19.94 18.17 0.54
C ALA A 108 20.64 18.63 1.83
N ALA A 109 20.09 19.66 2.49
CA ALA A 109 20.62 20.22 3.74
C ALA A 109 20.55 19.23 4.91
N GLN A 110 19.57 18.32 4.90
CA GLN A 110 19.34 17.36 5.99
C GLN A 110 19.98 15.99 5.71
N ALA A 111 20.32 15.70 4.45
CA ALA A 111 20.79 14.39 4.00
C ALA A 111 21.95 13.82 4.82
N GLN A 112 22.96 14.63 5.15
CA GLN A 112 24.13 14.19 5.91
C GLN A 112 23.82 13.82 7.36
N ALA A 113 22.84 14.49 7.98
CA ALA A 113 22.45 14.23 9.37
C ALA A 113 21.42 13.10 9.48
N PHE A 114 20.54 12.96 8.48
CA PHE A 114 19.43 12.01 8.52
C PHE A 114 19.75 10.65 7.91
N LEU A 115 20.34 10.60 6.71
CA LEU A 115 20.51 9.35 5.95
C LEU A 115 21.35 8.30 6.70
N PRO A 116 22.49 8.63 7.34
CA PRO A 116 23.25 7.62 8.08
C PRO A 116 22.44 7.00 9.23
N ARG A 117 21.59 7.79 9.89
CA ARG A 117 20.79 7.36 11.04
C ARG A 117 19.63 6.46 10.63
N ILE A 118 18.85 6.87 9.64
CA ILE A 118 17.75 6.03 9.13
C ILE A 118 18.29 4.80 8.41
N GLY A 119 19.40 4.93 7.69
CA GLY A 119 20.06 3.83 6.98
C GLY A 119 20.52 2.73 7.94
N ALA A 120 21.07 3.09 9.10
CA ALA A 120 21.43 2.12 10.13
C ALA A 120 20.20 1.36 10.68
N ILE A 121 19.08 2.05 10.87
CA ILE A 121 17.82 1.44 11.33
C ILE A 121 17.29 0.46 10.28
N PHE A 122 17.26 0.87 9.02
CA PHE A 122 16.83 0.04 7.89
C PHE A 122 17.72 -1.18 7.69
N ALA A 123 19.04 -1.00 7.70
CA ALA A 123 19.99 -2.10 7.64
C ALA A 123 19.79 -3.12 8.77
N ALA A 124 19.58 -2.65 10.02
CA ALA A 124 19.33 -3.53 11.16
C ALA A 124 18.01 -4.32 11.04
N LYS A 125 17.05 -3.82 10.25
CA LYS A 125 15.76 -4.46 9.97
C LYS A 125 15.75 -5.25 8.66
N GLY A 126 16.87 -5.31 7.95
CA GLY A 126 17.00 -6.03 6.69
C GLY A 126 16.31 -5.37 5.49
N VAL A 127 16.11 -4.05 5.53
CA VAL A 127 15.52 -3.28 4.42
C VAL A 127 16.56 -3.06 3.32
N GLU A 128 16.20 -3.38 2.07
CA GLU A 128 17.03 -3.05 0.91
C GLU A 128 16.85 -1.57 0.55
N MET A 129 17.96 -0.82 0.55
CA MET A 129 17.97 0.61 0.28
C MET A 129 18.44 0.86 -1.15
N ARG A 130 17.49 1.12 -2.05
CA ARG A 130 17.75 1.51 -3.44
C ARG A 130 17.94 3.03 -3.50
N GLY A 131 19.14 3.48 -3.83
CA GLY A 131 19.53 4.88 -3.74
C GLY A 131 19.96 5.51 -5.06
N CYS A 132 19.71 6.82 -5.21
CA CYS A 132 20.36 7.63 -6.24
C CYS A 132 21.85 7.88 -5.87
N PRO A 133 22.70 8.33 -6.82
CA PRO A 133 24.14 8.49 -6.58
C PRO A 133 24.50 9.33 -5.34
N ARG A 134 23.69 10.35 -5.04
CA ARG A 134 23.90 11.23 -3.88
C ARG A 134 23.65 10.50 -2.56
N SER A 135 22.58 9.73 -2.47
CA SER A 135 22.24 8.96 -1.27
C SER A 135 23.23 7.81 -1.07
N LEU A 136 23.64 7.13 -2.15
CA LEU A 136 24.63 6.05 -2.10
C LEU A 136 25.97 6.51 -1.53
N ALA A 137 26.42 7.71 -1.91
CA ALA A 137 27.65 8.28 -1.37
C ALA A 137 27.60 8.48 0.15
N ILE A 138 26.42 8.78 0.71
CA ILE A 138 26.23 9.01 2.15
C ILE A 138 26.02 7.69 2.90
N LEU A 139 25.31 6.74 2.30
CA LEU A 139 25.02 5.42 2.87
C LEU A 139 26.15 4.41 2.67
N ALA A 140 27.27 4.83 2.07
CA ALA A 140 28.41 3.98 1.78
C ALA A 140 28.92 3.25 3.04
N GLY A 141 29.06 1.93 2.95
CA GLY A 141 29.50 1.08 4.04
C GLY A 141 28.38 0.42 4.86
N LEU A 142 27.12 0.80 4.64
CA LEU A 142 25.97 0.05 5.16
C LEU A 142 25.63 -1.16 4.27
N PRO A 143 25.18 -2.29 4.85
CA PRO A 143 24.72 -3.42 4.06
C PRO A 143 23.35 -3.11 3.42
N GLY A 144 23.02 -3.84 2.34
CA GLY A 144 21.73 -3.73 1.68
C GLY A 144 21.53 -2.45 0.85
N VAL A 145 22.61 -1.74 0.51
CA VAL A 145 22.54 -0.51 -0.30
C VAL A 145 22.82 -0.85 -1.77
N VAL A 146 21.89 -0.54 -2.66
CA VAL A 146 22.00 -0.83 -4.11
C VAL A 146 21.60 0.38 -4.96
N THR A 147 22.07 0.41 -6.21
CA THR A 147 21.75 1.49 -7.15
C THR A 147 20.31 1.41 -7.61
N ALA A 148 19.55 2.50 -7.45
CA ALA A 148 18.22 2.62 -8.00
C ALA A 148 18.25 2.77 -9.54
N THR A 149 17.24 2.20 -10.18
CA THR A 149 16.91 2.31 -11.59
C THR A 149 15.69 3.20 -11.80
N GLU A 150 15.35 3.53 -13.04
CA GLU A 150 14.16 4.34 -13.34
C GLU A 150 12.85 3.69 -12.89
N ALA A 151 12.78 2.35 -12.92
CA ALA A 151 11.58 1.61 -12.52
C ALA A 151 11.31 1.74 -11.01
N ASP A 152 12.37 1.86 -10.20
CA ASP A 152 12.27 1.88 -8.73
C ASP A 152 11.47 3.08 -8.21
N TRP A 153 11.43 4.20 -8.95
CA TRP A 153 10.65 5.38 -8.55
C TRP A 153 9.14 5.17 -8.65
N GLY A 154 8.70 4.23 -9.48
CA GLY A 154 7.28 3.90 -9.69
C GLY A 154 6.81 2.65 -8.96
N GLU A 155 7.73 1.83 -8.44
CA GLU A 155 7.44 0.49 -7.92
C GLU A 155 6.83 0.51 -6.51
N GLU A 156 5.89 -0.40 -6.25
CA GLU A 156 5.38 -0.72 -4.91
C GLU A 156 5.94 -2.08 -4.49
N TYR A 157 6.93 -2.11 -3.60
CA TYR A 157 7.67 -3.33 -3.29
C TYR A 157 6.91 -4.30 -2.40
N LEU A 158 6.10 -3.81 -1.45
CA LEU A 158 5.41 -4.62 -0.45
C LEU A 158 6.34 -5.55 0.36
N ALA A 159 7.62 -5.18 0.44
CA ALA A 159 8.71 -5.99 0.94
C ALA A 159 9.75 -5.14 1.70
N PRO A 160 10.61 -5.78 2.53
CA PRO A 160 11.75 -5.12 3.15
C PRO A 160 12.72 -4.54 2.13
#